data_AF-J8E9X3-F1
#
_entry.id   AF-J8E9X3-F1
#
_cell.length_a   1.000
_cell.length_b   1.000
_cell.length_c   1.000
_cell.angle_alpha   90.00
_cell.angle_beta   90.00
_cell.angle_gamma   90.00
#
_symmetry.space_group_name_H-M   'P 1'
#
loop_
_entity.id
_entity.type
_entity.pdbx_description
1 polymer ?
#
loop_
_entity_poly.entity_id
_entity_poly.type
_entity_poly.pdbx_seq_one_letter_code
_entity_poly.pdbx_strand_id
1 'polypeptide(L)'
;MRKLMFSLVATTMSMGLIFGSTPAKADVSSRNSAYQDIDERVKKMAQSAAWGGQEYRSHNIKDIELKGNLIDGSMVENSQVLTVSSDILENNLGHTVNMPSTGYEHEFEETTSTTNTSGWTFGYNYNASFSVLMVSASQSFSVEYNMSTSDTHETKEKRKFTVPSIEVPVPAGKKYKVEYVFEKVKVSGKNKIDANLYGDVTYYYNSQPMSPQLLYSVQGLAADKQGFEQVIRDSAVGNDRFGIKTTGIGQFSTEFGTRLTRTLTDITDSRNPVKLETKNVTVEFKTLSTDTRVIK
;
A
#
# COMPACT_ATOMS: atom_id res chain seq x y z
N MET A 1 0.51 -16.09 -28.54
CA MET A 1 -0.75 -15.86 -27.81
C MET A 1 -0.68 -16.60 -26.47
N ARG A 2 -0.32 -15.90 -25.39
CA ARG A 2 -0.19 -16.49 -24.05
C ARG A 2 -1.58 -16.53 -23.39
N LYS A 3 -2.03 -17.73 -23.04
CA LYS A 3 -3.23 -17.98 -22.23
C LYS A 3 -2.93 -17.64 -20.78
N LEU A 4 -3.68 -16.72 -20.19
CA LEU A 4 -3.82 -16.58 -18.74
C LEU A 4 -5.03 -17.42 -18.33
N MET A 5 -4.75 -18.48 -17.57
CA MET A 5 -5.77 -19.33 -16.95
C MET A 5 -6.26 -18.63 -15.69
N PHE A 6 -7.54 -18.23 -15.69
CA PHE A 6 -8.34 -18.12 -14.48
C PHE A 6 -8.70 -19.54 -14.02
N SER A 7 -8.54 -19.83 -12.74
CA SER A 7 -9.16 -20.99 -12.10
C SER A 7 -9.99 -20.52 -10.92
N LEU A 8 -11.29 -20.38 -11.21
CA LEU A 8 -12.38 -20.36 -10.25
C LEU A 8 -12.67 -21.82 -9.86
N VAL A 9 -12.78 -22.14 -8.57
CA VAL A 9 -13.51 -23.34 -8.11
C VAL A 9 -14.51 -22.88 -7.06
N ALA A 10 -15.78 -22.87 -7.47
CA ALA A 10 -16.95 -22.76 -6.61
C ALA A 10 -17.75 -24.04 -6.75
N THR A 11 -18.26 -24.58 -5.64
CA THR A 11 -19.28 -25.63 -5.63
C THR A 11 -20.34 -25.26 -4.60
N THR A 12 -21.62 -25.35 -4.99
CA THR A 12 -22.82 -24.95 -4.22
C THR A 12 -23.73 -26.16 -3.92
N MET A 13 -24.26 -26.28 -2.69
CA MET A 13 -25.69 -26.37 -2.26
C MET A 13 -25.91 -27.63 -1.38
N SER A 14 -26.80 -27.78 -0.39
CA SER A 14 -27.80 -26.94 0.31
C SER A 14 -28.21 -27.59 1.66
N MET A 15 -28.67 -26.75 2.61
CA MET A 15 -29.59 -26.94 3.76
C MET A 15 -29.76 -28.30 4.49
N GLY A 16 -29.56 -28.23 5.81
CA GLY A 16 -30.30 -28.98 6.84
C GLY A 16 -30.31 -28.19 8.15
N LEU A 17 -31.49 -27.71 8.58
CA LEU A 17 -31.73 -27.15 9.91
C LEU A 17 -31.90 -28.31 10.91
N ILE A 18 -31.36 -28.19 12.13
CA ILE A 18 -32.06 -28.33 13.43
C ILE A 18 -31.07 -28.12 14.60
N PHE A 19 -31.59 -27.35 15.57
CA PHE A 19 -31.15 -26.89 16.89
C PHE A 19 -30.05 -27.65 17.68
N GLY A 20 -29.19 -26.87 18.34
CA GLY A 20 -28.39 -27.31 19.49
C GLY A 20 -27.35 -26.28 19.94
N SER A 21 -27.67 -25.53 21.00
CA SER A 21 -26.79 -24.73 21.87
C SER A 21 -25.55 -24.04 21.25
N THR A 22 -25.65 -22.73 21.10
CA THR A 22 -24.56 -21.78 20.85
C THR A 22 -23.30 -22.04 21.70
N PRO A 23 -22.12 -22.23 21.10
CA PRO A 23 -20.91 -21.63 21.63
C PRO A 23 -20.86 -20.19 21.11
N ALA A 24 -20.69 -19.25 22.03
CA ALA A 24 -20.49 -17.85 21.71
C ALA A 24 -19.44 -17.71 20.60
N LYS A 25 -19.84 -17.17 19.44
CA LYS A 25 -18.89 -16.57 18.51
C LYS A 25 -18.11 -15.56 19.32
N ALA A 26 -16.82 -15.83 19.52
CA ALA A 26 -15.90 -14.84 20.05
C ALA A 26 -16.02 -13.61 19.15
N ASP A 27 -16.59 -12.58 19.74
CA ASP A 27 -16.70 -11.27 19.17
C ASP A 27 -15.29 -10.75 18.92
N VAL A 28 -14.87 -10.69 17.65
CA VAL A 28 -13.59 -10.09 17.22
C VAL A 28 -13.64 -8.56 17.39
N SER A 29 -14.72 -8.02 17.96
CA SER A 29 -14.98 -6.60 18.11
C SER A 29 -14.47 -5.93 19.40
N SER A 30 -13.75 -6.61 20.32
CA SER A 30 -13.47 -6.01 21.65
C SER A 30 -12.02 -6.00 22.15
N ARG A 31 -11.01 -6.09 21.28
CA ARG A 31 -9.59 -5.80 21.64
C ARG A 31 -9.02 -4.57 20.94
N ASN A 32 -9.86 -3.56 20.71
CA ASN A 32 -9.49 -2.27 20.08
C ASN A 32 -8.82 -1.32 21.09
N SER A 33 -7.59 -1.60 21.49
CA SER A 33 -6.61 -0.51 21.46
C SER A 33 -5.97 -0.59 20.07
N ALA A 34 -6.00 0.49 19.29
CA ALA A 34 -5.37 0.58 17.96
C ALA A 34 -3.84 0.37 17.99
N TYR A 35 -3.31 0.08 19.17
CA TYR A 35 -1.92 0.00 19.56
C TYR A 35 -1.73 -1.26 20.41
N GLN A 36 -0.88 -2.17 19.96
CA GLN A 36 -0.56 -3.41 20.64
C GLN A 36 0.94 -3.45 20.95
N ASP A 37 1.27 -3.45 22.24
CA ASP A 37 2.63 -3.66 22.69
C ASP A 37 3.01 -5.13 22.52
N ILE A 38 3.88 -5.40 21.54
CA ILE A 38 4.35 -6.74 21.22
C ILE A 38 5.13 -7.33 22.39
N ASP A 39 5.93 -6.52 23.11
CA ASP A 39 6.72 -6.99 24.25
C ASP A 39 5.79 -7.51 25.36
N GLU A 40 4.77 -6.72 25.71
CA GLU A 40 3.79 -7.11 26.73
C GLU A 40 2.94 -8.31 26.27
N ARG A 41 2.61 -8.43 24.97
CA ARG A 41 1.93 -9.63 24.42
C ARG A 41 2.82 -10.87 24.51
N VAL A 42 4.11 -10.77 24.16
CA VAL A 42 5.05 -11.90 24.25
C VAL A 42 5.24 -12.31 25.72
N LYS A 43 5.37 -11.34 26.63
CA LYS A 43 5.42 -11.58 28.07
C LYS A 43 4.19 -12.31 28.59
N LYS A 44 2.98 -11.86 28.25
CA LYS A 44 1.73 -12.55 28.64
C LYS A 44 1.65 -13.97 28.09
N MET A 45 2.02 -14.17 26.83
CA MET A 45 2.10 -15.49 26.22
C MET A 45 3.08 -16.39 26.99
N ALA A 46 4.29 -15.89 27.25
CA ALA A 46 5.33 -16.60 27.98
C ALA A 46 4.92 -16.95 29.42
N GLN A 47 4.26 -16.03 30.13
CA GLN A 47 3.71 -16.30 31.46
C GLN A 47 2.66 -17.41 31.42
N SER A 48 1.80 -17.46 30.40
CA SER A 48 0.77 -18.50 30.24
C SER A 48 1.32 -19.87 29.83
N ALA A 49 2.57 -19.93 29.36
CA ALA A 49 3.27 -21.17 29.03
C ALA A 49 4.06 -21.76 30.22
N ALA A 50 4.28 -20.97 31.28
CA ALA A 50 4.94 -21.45 32.48
C ALA A 50 4.11 -22.56 33.14
N TRP A 51 4.76 -23.67 33.50
CA TRP A 51 4.12 -24.80 34.18
C TRP A 51 4.76 -25.05 35.54
N GLY A 52 4.08 -25.83 36.39
CA GLY A 52 4.32 -26.00 37.83
C GLY A 52 5.74 -25.68 38.34
N GLY A 53 5.86 -24.58 39.09
CA GLY A 53 7.11 -24.13 39.71
C GLY A 53 8.01 -23.26 38.82
N GLN A 54 7.65 -23.07 37.55
CA GLN A 54 8.34 -22.14 36.66
C GLN A 54 7.85 -20.71 36.85
N GLU A 55 8.79 -19.77 36.83
CA GLU A 55 8.52 -18.34 36.86
C GLU A 55 9.14 -17.69 35.62
N TYR A 56 8.32 -17.00 34.83
CA TYR A 56 8.81 -16.15 33.74
C TYR A 56 9.75 -15.07 34.30
N ARG A 57 10.92 -14.89 33.69
CA ARG A 57 11.82 -13.77 34.02
C ARG A 57 11.92 -12.75 32.92
N SER A 58 12.30 -13.19 31.73
CA SER A 58 12.58 -12.30 30.62
C SER A 58 12.40 -13.04 29.31
N HIS A 59 12.32 -12.27 28.24
CA HIS A 59 12.47 -12.76 26.89
C HIS A 59 13.42 -11.83 26.14
N ASN A 60 13.98 -12.34 25.06
CA ASN A 60 14.89 -11.61 24.20
C ASN A 60 14.49 -11.85 22.75
N ILE A 61 14.13 -10.77 22.06
CA ILE A 61 13.94 -10.79 20.60
C ILE A 61 15.29 -10.52 19.96
N LYS A 62 15.86 -11.55 19.33
CA LYS A 62 17.16 -11.49 18.67
C LYS A 62 17.08 -10.93 17.26
N ASP A 63 15.97 -11.20 16.58
CA ASP A 63 15.76 -10.80 15.20
C ASP A 63 14.27 -10.60 14.89
N ILE A 64 14.00 -9.69 13.97
CA ILE A 64 12.66 -9.32 13.51
C ILE A 64 12.67 -9.25 11.99
N GLU A 65 11.77 -10.00 11.36
CA GLU A 65 11.56 -9.96 9.91
C GLU A 65 10.16 -9.41 9.64
N LEU A 66 10.11 -8.24 9.01
CA LEU A 66 8.86 -7.64 8.54
C LEU A 66 8.60 -8.05 7.10
N LYS A 67 7.37 -8.50 6.84
CA LYS A 67 6.86 -8.78 5.50
C LYS A 67 5.57 -8.02 5.31
N GLY A 68 5.26 -7.62 4.09
CA GLY A 68 3.93 -7.12 3.81
C GLY A 68 3.55 -7.29 2.37
N ASN A 69 2.25 -7.46 2.19
CA ASN A 69 1.64 -7.76 0.92
C ASN A 69 0.28 -7.08 0.86
N LEU A 70 -0.16 -6.74 -0.35
CA LEU A 70 -1.50 -6.27 -0.60
C LEU A 70 -2.51 -7.34 -0.17
N ILE A 71 -3.59 -6.93 0.51
CA ILE A 71 -4.73 -7.80 0.77
C ILE A 71 -5.55 -7.91 -0.51
N ASP A 72 -5.69 -9.12 -1.02
CA ASP A 72 -6.44 -9.39 -2.25
C ASP A 72 -7.85 -8.79 -2.21
N GLY A 73 -8.23 -8.13 -3.32
CA GLY A 73 -9.52 -7.47 -3.45
C GLY A 73 -9.69 -6.18 -2.65
N SER A 74 -8.68 -5.72 -1.90
CA SER A 74 -8.75 -4.46 -1.17
C SER A 74 -8.39 -3.22 -2.00
N MET A 75 -7.72 -3.40 -3.14
CA MET A 75 -7.25 -2.30 -3.97
C MET A 75 -8.39 -1.67 -4.76
N VAL A 76 -8.50 -0.35 -4.65
CA VAL A 76 -9.42 0.48 -5.43
C VAL A 76 -8.60 1.51 -6.18
N GLU A 77 -8.80 1.57 -7.49
CA GLU A 77 -8.14 2.51 -8.38
C GLU A 77 -9.20 3.41 -9.02
N ASN A 78 -9.05 4.72 -8.88
CA ASN A 78 -9.90 5.72 -9.50
C ASN A 78 -9.04 6.64 -10.36
N SER A 79 -9.43 6.84 -11.62
CA SER A 79 -8.77 7.78 -12.52
C SER A 79 -9.58 9.06 -12.66
N GLN A 80 -8.89 10.18 -12.62
CA GLN A 80 -9.41 11.49 -12.93
C GLN A 80 -8.65 12.06 -14.13
N VAL A 81 -9.41 12.42 -15.16
CA VAL A 81 -8.89 13.05 -16.37
C VAL A 81 -9.09 14.56 -16.26
N LEU A 82 -8.01 15.32 -16.46
CA LEU A 82 -7.97 16.77 -16.36
C LEU A 82 -7.49 17.36 -17.68
N THR A 83 -8.31 18.19 -18.32
CA THR A 83 -7.82 19.03 -19.42
C THR A 83 -7.01 20.17 -18.83
N VAL A 84 -5.71 20.18 -19.11
CA VAL A 84 -4.74 21.09 -18.46
C VAL A 84 -4.31 22.25 -19.35
N SER A 85 -4.49 22.12 -20.66
CA SER A 85 -4.22 23.20 -21.62
C SER A 85 -5.02 22.99 -22.92
N SER A 86 -5.38 24.08 -23.56
CA SER A 86 -6.06 24.10 -24.86
C SER A 86 -5.56 25.28 -25.69
N ASP A 87 -5.29 25.04 -26.96
CA ASP A 87 -4.95 26.07 -27.94
C ASP A 87 -5.81 25.93 -29.21
N ILE A 88 -6.07 27.04 -29.89
CA ILE A 88 -6.85 27.09 -31.13
C ILE A 88 -5.98 27.68 -32.24
N LEU A 89 -5.74 26.88 -33.27
CA LEU A 89 -4.95 27.24 -34.44
C LEU A 89 -5.89 27.44 -35.62
N GLU A 90 -6.02 28.67 -36.09
CA GLU A 90 -6.92 29.04 -37.18
C GLU A 90 -6.15 29.53 -38.40
N ASN A 91 -6.28 28.83 -39.52
CA ASN A 91 -5.67 29.21 -40.78
C ASN A 91 -6.71 29.79 -41.74
N ASN A 92 -6.74 31.12 -41.82
CA ASN A 92 -7.62 31.86 -42.73
C ASN A 92 -7.01 32.07 -44.14
N LEU A 93 -5.84 31.50 -44.42
CA LEU A 93 -5.15 31.64 -45.70
C LEU A 93 -5.57 30.55 -46.70
N GLY A 94 -5.28 30.78 -47.98
CA GLY A 94 -5.62 29.86 -49.09
C GLY A 94 -4.67 28.67 -49.28
N HIS A 95 -3.74 28.43 -48.35
CA HIS A 95 -2.80 27.31 -48.38
C HIS A 95 -2.52 26.80 -46.96
N THR A 96 -2.03 25.58 -46.83
CA THR A 96 -1.64 24.99 -45.53
C THR A 96 -0.49 25.77 -44.89
N VAL A 97 -0.59 26.02 -43.59
CA VAL A 97 0.44 26.71 -42.79
C VAL A 97 0.78 25.87 -41.56
N ASN A 98 2.06 25.78 -41.22
CA ASN A 98 2.50 25.23 -39.94
C ASN A 98 2.33 26.31 -38.88
N MET A 99 1.47 26.04 -37.89
CA MET A 99 1.19 26.95 -36.80
C MET A 99 1.73 26.35 -35.49
N PRO A 100 2.52 27.10 -34.71
CA PRO A 100 3.01 26.63 -33.43
C PRO A 100 1.87 26.59 -32.41
N SER A 101 1.73 25.48 -31.70
CA SER A 101 0.92 25.45 -30.48
C SER A 101 1.66 26.12 -29.34
N THR A 102 0.94 26.65 -28.37
CA THR A 102 1.51 27.21 -27.15
C THR A 102 2.11 26.08 -26.31
N GLY A 103 3.38 26.20 -25.92
CA GLY A 103 3.98 25.37 -24.88
C GLY A 103 3.42 25.75 -23.51
N TYR A 104 3.40 24.82 -22.55
CA TYR A 104 2.85 25.12 -21.23
C TYR A 104 3.58 24.37 -20.11
N GLU A 105 3.49 24.92 -18.89
CA GLU A 105 3.94 24.30 -17.66
C GLU A 105 2.72 23.99 -16.77
N HIS A 106 2.71 22.83 -16.13
CA HIS A 106 1.65 22.43 -15.21
C HIS A 106 2.25 21.94 -13.91
N GLU A 107 1.77 22.51 -12.80
CA GLU A 107 2.08 22.06 -11.45
C GLU A 107 0.89 21.27 -10.88
N PHE A 108 1.18 20.18 -10.19
CA PHE A 108 0.19 19.34 -9.53
C PHE A 108 0.73 18.77 -8.23
N GLU A 109 -0.15 18.33 -7.35
CA GLU A 109 0.19 17.69 -6.08
C GLU A 109 -0.10 16.19 -6.14
N GLU A 110 0.86 15.40 -5.68
CA GLU A 110 0.73 13.97 -5.39
C GLU A 110 0.64 13.80 -3.87
N THR A 111 -0.21 12.91 -3.40
CA THR A 111 -0.39 12.68 -1.95
C THR A 111 -0.37 11.20 -1.67
N THR A 112 0.51 10.77 -0.78
CA THR A 112 0.53 9.41 -0.24
C THR A 112 0.26 9.47 1.25
N SER A 113 -0.75 8.75 1.70
CA SER A 113 -1.15 8.62 3.10
C SER A 113 -1.11 7.16 3.50
N THR A 114 -0.56 6.88 4.68
CA THR A 114 -0.48 5.54 5.25
C THR A 114 -0.90 5.58 6.71
N THR A 115 -1.72 4.61 7.12
CA THR A 115 -2.20 4.49 8.50
C THR A 115 -2.06 3.05 8.97
N ASN A 116 -1.49 2.85 10.15
CA ASN A 116 -1.45 1.53 10.77
C ASN A 116 -2.70 1.31 11.62
N THR A 117 -3.63 0.51 11.11
CA THR A 117 -4.92 0.27 11.78
C THR A 117 -4.87 -0.79 12.88
N SER A 118 -3.81 -1.58 12.91
CA SER A 118 -3.51 -2.49 14.02
C SER A 118 -2.08 -2.28 14.52
N GLY A 119 -1.69 -1.00 14.70
CA GLY A 119 -0.33 -0.58 15.00
C GLY A 119 0.30 -1.39 16.14
N TRP A 120 1.58 -1.70 15.99
CA TRP A 120 2.32 -2.45 17.00
C TRP A 120 3.52 -1.67 17.46
N THR A 121 3.76 -1.66 18.75
CA THR A 121 5.07 -1.26 19.24
C THR A 121 5.87 -2.41 19.70
N PHE A 122 7.11 -2.40 19.22
CA PHE A 122 8.18 -3.13 19.84
C PHE A 122 8.55 -2.33 21.10
N GLY A 123 8.39 -2.94 22.28
CA GLY A 123 8.86 -2.35 23.55
C GLY A 123 10.40 -2.23 23.61
N TYR A 124 11.09 -2.89 22.68
CA TYR A 124 12.49 -2.65 22.32
C TYR A 124 12.55 -1.34 21.55
N ASN A 125 13.46 -0.40 21.87
CA ASN A 125 13.64 0.90 21.19
C ASN A 125 13.84 0.77 19.65
N TYR A 126 12.80 0.38 18.92
CA TYR A 126 12.84 -0.12 17.56
C TYR A 126 11.77 0.63 16.79
N ASN A 127 12.18 1.76 16.21
CA ASN A 127 11.36 2.47 15.25
C ASN A 127 11.43 1.70 13.94
N ALA A 128 10.42 0.88 13.65
CA ALA A 128 10.37 0.14 12.40
C ALA A 128 9.61 0.92 11.33
N SER A 129 10.32 1.30 10.27
CA SER A 129 9.71 1.74 9.00
C SER A 129 9.77 0.59 8.01
N PHE A 130 8.69 0.37 7.27
CA PHE A 130 8.59 -0.73 6.31
C PHE A 130 7.94 -0.27 5.01
N SER A 131 8.55 -0.62 3.88
CA SER A 131 8.09 -0.23 2.54
C SER A 131 7.43 -1.41 1.83
N VAL A 132 6.18 -1.26 1.39
CA VAL A 132 5.47 -2.28 0.61
C VAL A 132 5.43 -1.87 -0.86
N LEU A 133 6.13 -2.64 -1.68
CA LEU A 133 6.08 -2.54 -3.14
C LEU A 133 4.75 -3.08 -3.66
N MET A 134 4.08 -2.28 -4.48
CA MET A 134 2.78 -2.58 -5.07
C MET A 134 2.80 -2.33 -6.57
N VAL A 135 1.89 -3.02 -7.26
CA VAL A 135 1.66 -2.84 -8.69
C VAL A 135 0.16 -2.65 -8.89
N SER A 136 -0.21 -1.48 -9.39
CA SER A 136 -1.56 -1.19 -9.88
C SER A 136 -1.68 -1.52 -11.37
N ALA A 137 -2.86 -1.32 -11.96
CA ALA A 137 -3.03 -1.47 -13.41
C ALA A 137 -2.19 -0.42 -14.18
N SER A 138 -1.93 0.72 -13.54
CA SER A 138 -1.27 1.88 -14.13
C SER A 138 0.24 1.96 -13.85
N GLN A 139 0.72 1.52 -12.67
CA GLN A 139 2.14 1.64 -12.30
C GLN A 139 2.56 0.80 -11.09
N SER A 140 3.87 0.63 -10.92
CA SER A 140 4.47 0.15 -9.67
C SER A 140 4.79 1.33 -8.74
N PHE A 141 4.51 1.20 -7.45
CA PHE A 141 4.80 2.20 -6.42
C PHE A 141 5.12 1.53 -5.08
N SER A 142 5.68 2.28 -4.13
CA SER A 142 5.92 1.80 -2.77
C SER A 142 5.22 2.70 -1.75
N VAL A 143 4.77 2.13 -0.64
CA VAL A 143 4.21 2.89 0.49
C VAL A 143 4.96 2.55 1.76
N GLU A 144 5.24 3.56 2.57
CA GLU A 144 6.01 3.42 3.80
C GLU A 144 5.11 3.46 5.03
N TYR A 145 5.21 2.45 5.90
CA TYR A 145 4.50 2.39 7.16
C TYR A 145 5.45 2.66 8.32
N ASN A 146 5.06 3.56 9.23
CA ASN A 146 5.69 3.68 10.54
C ASN A 146 4.98 2.78 11.53
N MET A 147 5.56 1.60 11.80
CA MET A 147 4.92 0.58 12.63
C MET A 147 4.70 1.04 14.07
N SER A 148 5.46 2.04 14.52
CA SER A 148 5.52 2.46 15.92
C SER A 148 4.34 3.32 16.36
N THR A 149 3.48 3.78 15.44
CA THR A 149 2.30 4.58 15.75
C THR A 149 1.11 4.13 14.91
N SER A 150 -0.11 4.40 15.40
CA SER A 150 -1.34 4.24 14.62
C SER A 150 -1.74 5.51 13.88
N ASP A 151 -0.88 6.53 13.91
CA ASP A 151 -1.18 7.80 13.27
C ASP A 151 -1.15 7.65 11.75
N THR A 152 -1.87 8.55 11.08
CA THR A 152 -1.79 8.66 9.64
C THR A 152 -0.60 9.52 9.28
N HIS A 153 0.35 8.96 8.53
CA HIS A 153 1.45 9.73 7.95
C HIS A 153 1.07 10.10 6.53
N GLU A 154 1.19 11.37 6.18
CA GLU A 154 0.91 11.90 4.85
C GLU A 154 2.17 12.57 4.30
N THR A 155 2.55 12.17 3.10
CA THR A 155 3.58 12.82 2.28
C THR A 155 2.92 13.45 1.07
N LYS A 156 3.16 14.75 0.89
CA LYS A 156 2.71 15.53 -0.25
C LYS A 156 3.91 15.94 -1.09
N GLU A 157 3.84 15.65 -2.38
CA GLU A 157 4.84 16.09 -3.34
C GLU A 157 4.22 17.06 -4.33
N LYS A 158 4.74 18.28 -4.36
CA LYS A 158 4.41 19.23 -5.40
C LYS A 158 5.33 18.96 -6.59
N ARG A 159 4.75 18.63 -7.74
CA ARG A 159 5.49 18.28 -8.95
C ARG A 159 5.10 19.19 -10.09
N LYS A 160 5.98 19.27 -11.08
CA LYS A 160 5.72 19.99 -12.32
C LYS A 160 6.22 19.26 -13.54
N PHE A 161 5.59 19.52 -14.67
CA PHE A 161 6.09 19.14 -15.98
C PHE A 161 5.91 20.29 -16.98
N THR A 162 6.73 20.27 -18.02
CA THR A 162 6.71 21.27 -19.08
C THR A 162 6.52 20.57 -20.42
N VAL A 163 5.68 21.16 -21.28
CA VAL A 163 5.44 20.69 -22.64
C VAL A 163 5.92 21.78 -23.61
N PRO A 164 6.84 21.45 -24.53
CA PRO A 164 7.30 22.43 -25.51
C PRO A 164 6.21 22.75 -26.54
N SER A 165 6.35 23.90 -27.19
CA SER A 165 5.58 24.23 -28.40
C SER A 165 5.85 23.19 -29.50
N ILE A 166 4.80 22.84 -30.26
CA ILE A 166 4.91 21.96 -31.41
C ILE A 166 4.33 22.65 -32.64
N GLU A 167 4.89 22.35 -33.81
CA GLU A 167 4.34 22.81 -35.08
C GLU A 167 3.20 21.89 -35.54
N VAL A 168 2.07 22.47 -35.91
CA VAL A 168 0.90 21.74 -36.42
C VAL A 168 0.58 22.23 -37.83
N PRO A 169 0.57 21.35 -38.85
CA PRO A 169 0.13 21.73 -40.20
C PRO A 169 -1.39 21.91 -40.22
N VAL A 170 -1.85 23.15 -40.38
CA VAL A 170 -3.28 23.51 -40.46
C VAL A 170 -3.64 23.82 -41.92
N PRO A 171 -4.51 23.03 -42.58
CA PRO A 171 -4.92 23.29 -43.95
C PRO A 171 -5.67 24.63 -44.13
N ALA A 172 -5.79 25.07 -45.38
CA ALA A 172 -6.51 26.28 -45.74
C ALA A 172 -7.96 26.27 -45.21
N GLY A 173 -8.39 27.36 -44.56
CA GLY A 173 -9.73 27.52 -44.01
C GLY A 173 -10.06 26.61 -42.83
N LYS A 174 -9.05 25.95 -42.22
CA LYS A 174 -9.26 25.04 -41.09
C LYS A 174 -8.97 25.69 -39.75
N LYS A 175 -9.68 25.20 -38.73
CA LYS A 175 -9.52 25.59 -37.33
C LYS A 175 -9.31 24.34 -36.49
N TYR A 176 -8.12 24.17 -35.96
CA TYR A 176 -7.77 23.01 -35.14
C TYR A 176 -7.66 23.40 -33.68
N LYS A 177 -8.07 22.49 -32.80
CA LYS A 177 -7.93 22.59 -31.35
C LYS A 177 -6.88 21.58 -30.89
N VAL A 178 -5.86 22.07 -30.19
CA VAL A 178 -4.83 21.23 -29.55
C VAL A 178 -5.15 21.19 -28.06
N GLU A 179 -5.49 20.02 -27.54
CA GLU A 179 -5.81 19.82 -26.12
C GLU A 179 -4.83 18.89 -25.46
N TYR A 180 -4.34 19.28 -24.29
CA TYR A 180 -3.54 18.43 -23.44
C TYR A 180 -4.37 17.96 -22.26
N VAL A 181 -4.39 16.64 -22.10
CA VAL A 181 -5.21 15.92 -21.14
C VAL A 181 -4.27 15.12 -20.23
N PHE A 182 -4.26 15.51 -18.96
CA PHE A 182 -3.45 14.89 -17.91
C PHE A 182 -4.32 13.97 -17.06
N GLU A 183 -3.82 12.77 -16.79
CA GLU A 183 -4.51 11.75 -16.02
C GLU A 183 -3.87 11.59 -14.65
N LYS A 184 -4.65 11.81 -13.59
CA LYS A 184 -4.28 11.51 -12.21
C LYS A 184 -4.99 10.24 -11.78
N VAL A 185 -4.27 9.35 -11.11
CA VAL A 185 -4.84 8.12 -10.57
C VAL A 185 -4.68 8.13 -9.07
N LYS A 186 -5.77 7.81 -8.38
CA LYS A 186 -5.81 7.59 -6.94
C LYS A 186 -5.98 6.10 -6.68
N VAL A 187 -5.00 5.50 -6.00
CA VAL A 187 -5.02 4.10 -5.58
C VAL A 187 -5.14 4.05 -4.06
N SER A 188 -6.04 3.24 -3.56
CA SER A 188 -6.17 2.98 -2.12
C SER A 188 -6.32 1.49 -1.86
N GLY A 189 -5.97 1.05 -0.66
CA GLY A 189 -6.09 -0.35 -0.31
C GLY A 189 -5.62 -0.65 1.10
N LYS A 190 -5.51 -1.95 1.37
CA LYS A 190 -5.04 -2.47 2.66
C LYS A 190 -3.87 -3.41 2.44
N ASN A 191 -2.82 -3.24 3.22
CA ASN A 191 -1.70 -4.15 3.27
C ASN A 191 -1.78 -5.01 4.53
N LYS A 192 -1.55 -6.31 4.37
CA LYS A 192 -1.24 -7.20 5.47
C LYS A 192 0.24 -7.01 5.76
N ILE A 193 0.58 -6.74 7.01
CA ILE A 193 1.95 -6.64 7.48
C ILE A 193 2.14 -7.77 8.49
N ASP A 194 3.18 -8.58 8.33
CA ASP A 194 3.55 -9.67 9.22
C ASP A 194 4.85 -9.30 9.91
N ALA A 195 4.88 -9.42 11.24
CA ALA A 195 6.09 -9.31 12.03
C ALA A 195 6.45 -10.69 12.58
N ASN A 196 7.52 -11.28 12.04
CA ASN A 196 8.09 -12.53 12.51
C ASN A 196 9.18 -12.20 13.54
N LEU A 197 9.03 -12.69 14.76
CA LEU A 197 9.93 -12.47 15.88
C LEU A 197 10.68 -13.75 16.19
N TYR A 198 12.00 -13.68 16.24
CA TYR A 198 12.88 -14.80 16.55
C TYR A 198 13.65 -14.48 17.81
N GLY A 199 13.71 -15.44 18.73
CA GLY A 199 14.23 -15.19 20.06
C GLY A 199 13.88 -16.30 21.04
N ASP A 200 14.11 -15.99 22.31
CA ASP A 200 13.97 -16.93 23.41
C ASP A 200 13.37 -16.30 24.66
N VAL A 201 12.91 -17.16 25.55
CA VAL A 201 12.32 -16.83 26.85
C VAL A 201 13.12 -17.56 27.92
N THR A 202 13.46 -16.84 28.98
CA THR A 202 14.13 -17.40 30.15
C THR A 202 13.13 -17.56 31.29
N TYR A 203 13.01 -18.80 31.77
CA TYR A 203 12.25 -19.16 32.97
C TYR A 203 13.19 -19.50 34.12
N TYR A 204 12.71 -19.34 35.35
CA TYR A 204 13.38 -19.84 36.54
C TYR A 204 12.58 -20.99 37.12
N TYR A 205 13.27 -21.98 37.71
CA TYR A 205 12.67 -23.04 38.51
C TYR A 205 13.42 -23.13 39.84
N ASN A 206 12.71 -23.03 40.97
CA ASN A 206 13.32 -22.95 42.31
C ASN A 206 14.44 -21.89 42.41
N SER A 207 14.17 -20.70 41.87
CA SER A 207 15.10 -19.55 41.82
C SER A 207 16.39 -19.76 41.03
N GLN A 208 16.49 -20.85 40.25
CA GLN A 208 17.61 -21.10 39.34
C GLN A 208 17.19 -20.86 37.89
N PRO A 209 18.03 -20.20 37.06
CA PRO A 209 17.74 -19.98 35.65
C PRO A 209 17.69 -21.31 34.90
N MET A 210 16.64 -21.51 34.11
CA MET A 210 16.54 -22.61 33.16
C MET A 210 17.24 -22.23 31.85
N SER A 211 17.55 -23.25 31.03
CA SER A 211 17.99 -23.03 29.65
C SER A 211 16.93 -22.23 28.88
N PRO A 212 17.31 -21.20 28.10
CA PRO A 212 16.37 -20.42 27.32
C PRO A 212 15.56 -21.28 26.36
N GLN A 213 14.25 -21.03 26.32
CA GLN A 213 13.32 -21.74 25.44
C GLN A 213 12.97 -20.86 24.24
N LEU A 214 12.95 -21.45 23.05
CA LEU A 214 12.59 -20.72 21.83
C LEU A 214 11.16 -20.18 21.90
N LEU A 215 10.94 -18.96 21.39
CA LEU A 215 9.60 -18.36 21.31
C LEU A 215 8.59 -19.29 20.62
N TYR A 216 9.04 -20.00 19.59
CA TYR A 216 8.26 -21.02 18.89
C TYR A 216 7.73 -22.09 19.85
N SER A 217 8.60 -22.69 20.66
CA SER A 217 8.23 -23.75 21.61
C SER A 217 7.33 -23.20 22.71
N VAL A 218 7.65 -22.01 23.22
CA VAL A 218 6.85 -21.33 24.25
C VAL A 218 5.43 -21.05 23.75
N GLN A 219 5.27 -20.56 22.51
CA GLN A 219 3.94 -20.34 21.92
C GLN A 219 3.14 -21.63 21.80
N GLY A 220 3.81 -22.75 21.49
CA GLY A 220 3.16 -24.06 21.39
C GLY A 220 2.61 -24.56 22.72
N LEU A 221 3.25 -24.18 23.83
CA LEU A 221 2.87 -24.56 25.20
C LEU A 221 1.94 -23.55 25.88
N ALA A 222 1.89 -22.31 25.38
CA ALA A 222 1.10 -21.23 25.95
C ALA A 222 -0.40 -21.55 25.95
N ALA A 223 -1.04 -21.43 27.12
CA ALA A 223 -2.49 -21.48 27.23
C ALA A 223 -3.16 -20.27 26.56
N ASP A 224 -2.50 -19.10 26.61
CA ASP A 224 -2.91 -17.89 25.91
C ASP A 224 -1.85 -17.47 24.88
N LYS A 225 -2.15 -17.75 23.62
CA LYS A 225 -1.24 -17.48 22.49
C LYS A 225 -1.16 -16.00 22.12
N GLN A 226 -2.00 -15.14 22.70
CA GLN A 226 -2.01 -13.70 22.43
C GLN A 226 -2.14 -13.32 20.95
N GLY A 227 -2.69 -14.21 20.11
CA GLY A 227 -2.82 -14.01 18.66
C GLY A 227 -1.53 -14.25 17.85
N PHE A 228 -0.48 -14.81 18.46
CA PHE A 228 0.71 -15.21 17.72
C PHE A 228 0.52 -16.56 17.02
N GLU A 229 1.14 -16.71 15.86
CA GLU A 229 1.28 -17.98 15.13
C GLU A 229 2.72 -18.45 15.17
N GLN A 230 2.96 -19.76 15.08
CA GLN A 230 4.31 -20.30 14.90
C GLN A 230 4.81 -20.05 13.48
N VAL A 231 6.08 -19.68 13.33
CA VAL A 231 6.71 -19.45 12.02
C VAL A 231 8.10 -20.08 11.96
N ILE A 232 8.47 -20.57 10.78
CA ILE A 232 9.79 -21.12 10.47
C ILE A 232 10.35 -20.34 9.28
N ARG A 233 11.57 -19.79 9.39
CA ARG A 233 12.27 -19.17 8.25
C ARG A 233 13.26 -20.12 7.61
N ASP A 234 13.20 -20.20 6.29
CA ASP A 234 14.13 -21.04 5.51
C ASP A 234 15.55 -20.45 5.45
N SER A 235 15.71 -19.15 5.68
CA SER A 235 16.97 -18.41 5.56
C SER A 235 17.97 -18.62 6.70
N ALA A 236 17.55 -19.26 7.81
CA ALA A 236 18.41 -19.51 8.96
C ALA A 236 18.56 -21.01 9.25
N VAL A 237 19.71 -21.41 9.82
CA VAL A 237 20.00 -22.80 10.23
C VAL A 237 19.91 -22.90 11.76
N GLY A 238 19.56 -24.08 12.28
CA GLY A 238 19.52 -24.31 13.73
C GLY A 238 18.33 -23.63 14.41
N ASN A 239 18.47 -23.25 15.67
CA ASN A 239 17.37 -22.76 16.49
C ASN A 239 16.83 -21.38 16.07
N ASP A 240 17.64 -20.58 15.38
CA ASP A 240 17.27 -19.22 14.99
C ASP A 240 16.21 -19.17 13.87
N ARG A 241 15.83 -20.32 13.30
CA ARG A 241 14.75 -20.39 12.31
C ARG A 241 13.35 -20.41 12.91
N PHE A 242 13.21 -20.74 14.19
CA PHE A 242 11.92 -20.97 14.83
C PHE A 242 11.48 -19.72 15.61
N GLY A 243 10.40 -19.11 15.16
CA GLY A 243 9.88 -17.86 15.73
C GLY A 243 8.37 -17.88 15.92
N ILE A 244 7.85 -16.70 16.23
CA ILE A 244 6.43 -16.40 16.32
C ILE A 244 6.08 -15.26 15.35
N LYS A 245 4.84 -15.22 14.86
CA LYS A 245 4.35 -14.22 13.92
C LYS A 245 3.13 -13.53 14.48
N THR A 246 3.05 -12.22 14.32
CA THR A 246 1.81 -11.45 14.47
C THR A 246 1.48 -10.73 13.16
N THR A 247 0.19 -10.63 12.84
CA THR A 247 -0.31 -10.03 11.60
C THR A 247 -1.12 -8.78 11.87
N GLY A 248 -0.86 -7.75 11.10
CA GLY A 248 -1.45 -6.43 11.22
C GLY A 248 -1.90 -5.90 9.88
N ILE A 249 -2.68 -4.82 9.91
CA ILE A 249 -3.30 -4.21 8.74
C ILE A 249 -2.89 -2.75 8.68
N GLY A 250 -2.19 -2.41 7.60
CA GLY A 250 -1.95 -1.04 7.18
C GLY A 250 -2.97 -0.62 6.12
N GLN A 251 -3.43 0.62 6.14
CA GLN A 251 -4.22 1.22 5.07
C GLN A 251 -3.35 2.23 4.33
N PHE A 252 -3.58 2.37 3.03
CA PHE A 252 -2.90 3.40 2.25
C PHE A 252 -3.85 4.06 1.24
N SER A 253 -3.51 5.28 0.87
CA SER A 253 -4.08 6.01 -0.26
C SER A 253 -2.95 6.80 -0.91
N THR A 254 -2.68 6.56 -2.19
CA THR A 254 -1.70 7.31 -2.97
C THR A 254 -2.39 7.93 -4.19
N GLU A 255 -1.93 9.09 -4.59
CA GLU A 255 -2.38 9.79 -5.78
C GLU A 255 -1.16 10.22 -6.60
N PHE A 256 -1.15 9.84 -7.87
CA PHE A 256 -0.02 10.09 -8.77
C PHE A 256 -0.47 10.51 -10.17
N GLY A 257 0.34 11.33 -10.82
CA GLY A 257 0.22 11.68 -12.22
C GLY A 257 0.70 10.53 -13.11
N THR A 258 -0.14 10.04 -14.01
CA THR A 258 0.19 8.84 -14.80
C THR A 258 0.58 9.17 -16.23
N ARG A 259 -0.26 9.92 -16.92
CA ARG A 259 -0.15 10.07 -18.37
C ARG A 259 -0.56 11.46 -18.81
N LEU A 260 0.20 11.99 -19.76
CA LEU A 260 -0.20 13.16 -20.53
C LEU A 260 -0.50 12.74 -21.97
N THR A 261 -1.65 13.17 -22.47
CA THR A 261 -2.09 12.90 -23.83
C THR A 261 -2.41 14.19 -24.56
N ARG A 262 -1.95 14.32 -25.80
CA ARG A 262 -2.33 15.40 -26.70
C ARG A 262 -3.42 14.92 -27.65
N THR A 263 -4.51 15.67 -27.75
CA THR A 263 -5.57 15.47 -28.73
C THR A 263 -5.60 16.63 -29.72
N LEU A 264 -5.63 16.32 -31.01
CA LEU A 264 -5.85 17.29 -32.07
C LEU A 264 -7.25 17.08 -32.65
N THR A 265 -8.06 18.14 -32.70
CA THR A 265 -9.45 18.10 -33.17
C THR A 265 -9.68 19.19 -34.21
N ASP A 266 -10.25 18.85 -35.36
CA ASP A 266 -10.80 19.81 -36.32
C ASP A 266 -12.12 20.37 -35.76
N ILE A 267 -12.14 21.67 -35.50
CA ILE A 267 -13.29 22.40 -34.97
C ILE A 267 -13.77 23.48 -35.96
N THR A 268 -13.44 23.35 -37.25
CA THR A 268 -13.96 24.26 -38.30
C THR A 268 -15.48 24.30 -38.30
N ASP A 269 -16.12 23.13 -38.19
CA ASP A 269 -17.53 23.04 -37.81
C ASP A 269 -17.61 22.78 -36.30
N SER A 270 -17.91 23.83 -35.53
CA SER A 270 -18.02 23.74 -34.07
C SER A 270 -19.15 22.84 -33.60
N ARG A 271 -20.12 22.51 -34.47
CA ARG A 271 -21.23 21.60 -34.16
C ARG A 271 -20.86 20.14 -34.39
N ASN A 272 -19.87 19.87 -35.25
CA ASN A 272 -19.41 18.52 -35.59
C ASN A 272 -17.87 18.44 -35.53
N PRO A 273 -17.28 18.56 -34.34
CA PRO A 273 -15.83 18.48 -34.20
C PRO A 273 -15.32 17.08 -34.58
N VAL A 274 -14.25 17.01 -35.37
CA VAL A 274 -13.65 15.74 -35.83
C VAL A 274 -12.29 15.55 -35.17
N LYS A 275 -12.18 14.49 -34.37
CA LYS A 275 -10.91 14.12 -33.73
C LYS A 275 -9.93 13.57 -34.76
N LEU A 276 -8.79 14.25 -34.94
CA LEU A 276 -7.78 13.90 -35.94
C LEU A 276 -6.72 12.97 -35.36
N GLU A 277 -6.24 13.26 -34.15
CA GLU A 277 -5.11 12.56 -33.56
C GLU A 277 -5.20 12.49 -32.04
N THR A 278 -4.66 11.41 -31.46
CA THR A 278 -4.32 11.31 -30.04
C THR A 278 -2.95 10.70 -29.88
N LYS A 279 -2.06 11.36 -29.15
CA LYS A 279 -0.70 10.90 -28.88
C LYS A 279 -0.36 11.03 -27.41
N ASN A 280 0.32 10.02 -26.87
CA ASN A 280 0.96 10.12 -25.56
C ASN A 280 2.14 11.10 -25.66
N VAL A 281 2.26 11.97 -24.66
CA VAL A 281 3.34 12.94 -24.55
C VAL A 281 4.23 12.51 -23.40
N THR A 282 5.47 12.16 -23.71
CA THR A 282 6.47 11.87 -22.68
C THR A 282 6.89 13.19 -22.05
N VAL A 283 6.73 13.28 -20.73
CA VAL A 283 7.16 14.44 -19.94
C VAL A 283 8.01 13.98 -18.78
N GLU A 284 8.99 14.80 -18.41
CA GLU A 284 9.76 14.61 -17.19
C GLU A 284 9.09 15.36 -16.04
N PHE A 285 8.84 14.65 -14.94
CA PHE A 285 8.26 15.23 -13.74
C PHE A 285 9.37 15.70 -12.79
N LYS A 286 9.41 17.00 -12.52
CA LYS A 286 10.31 17.61 -11.55
C LYS A 286 9.60 17.81 -10.22
N THR A 287 10.12 17.24 -9.14
CA THR A 287 9.65 17.53 -7.77
C THR A 287 10.13 18.91 -7.34
N LEU A 288 9.21 19.74 -6.88
CA LEU A 288 9.44 21.11 -6.41
C LEU A 288 9.60 21.15 -4.90
N SER A 289 8.78 20.38 -4.18
CA SER A 289 8.82 20.28 -2.72
C SER A 289 8.20 18.98 -2.26
N THR A 290 8.69 18.49 -1.12
CA THR A 290 8.11 17.36 -0.37
C THR A 290 7.80 17.84 1.03
N ASP A 291 6.57 17.61 1.49
CA ASP A 291 6.12 17.87 2.85
C ASP A 291 5.61 16.56 3.47
N THR A 292 6.11 16.22 4.66
CA THR A 292 5.69 15.01 5.38
C THR A 292 5.18 15.41 6.75
N ARG A 293 3.95 14.97 7.07
CA ARG A 293 3.28 15.33 8.31
C ARG A 293 2.47 14.18 8.89
N VAL A 294 2.26 14.25 10.19
CA VAL A 294 1.36 13.35 10.92
C VAL A 294 -0.03 14.00 10.96
N ILE A 295 -1.04 13.28 10.47
CA ILE A 295 -2.45 13.67 10.52
C ILE A 295 -3.10 12.94 11.69
N LYS A 296 -3.64 13.72 12.62
CA LYS A 296 -4.43 13.24 13.77
C LYS A 296 -5.90 13.14 13.41
#